data_AF-A0A7K4M6F7-F1
#
_entry.id   AF-A0A7K4M6F7-F1
#
_cell.length_a   1.000
_cell.length_b   1.000
_cell.length_c   1.000
_cell.angle_alpha   90.00
_cell.angle_beta   90.00
_cell.angle_gamma   90.00
#
_symmetry.space_group_name_H-M   'P 1'
#
loop_
_entity.id
_entity.type
_entity.pdbx_description
1 polymer ?
#
loop_
_entity_poly.entity_id
_entity_poly.type
_entity_poly.pdbx_seq_one_letter_code
_entity_poly.pdbx_strand_id
1 'polypeptide(L)'
;LHCCGVQNYTDWEKTEYFAQRGIPQSCCKSQDNCPEGDLKDPSKAKAKVFVDGCFYLVTSTMESKMSIVAGISFGIACFQLIGIFLACCLSRHITNNQYEMV
;
A
#
# COMPACT_ATOMS: atom_id res chain seq x y z
N LEU A 1 8.13 -3.33 -3.27
CA LEU A 1 8.31 -3.70 -1.85
C LEU A 1 9.49 -4.65 -1.60
N HIS A 2 10.27 -5.09 -2.61
CA HIS A 2 11.61 -5.70 -2.39
C HIS A 2 11.67 -6.65 -1.17
N CYS A 3 10.77 -7.62 -1.11
CA CYS A 3 10.53 -8.50 0.03
C CYS A 3 10.35 -9.94 -0.45
N CYS A 4 10.44 -10.91 0.46
CA CYS A 4 10.19 -12.31 0.16
C CYS A 4 9.53 -13.03 1.34
N GLY A 5 8.47 -13.79 1.05
CA GLY A 5 7.70 -14.50 2.09
C GLY A 5 6.82 -13.56 2.93
N VAL A 6 6.15 -14.11 3.93
CA VAL A 6 5.22 -13.36 4.78
C VAL A 6 6.00 -12.64 5.87
N GLN A 7 6.73 -13.41 6.68
CA GLN A 7 7.63 -12.95 7.73
C GLN A 7 9.09 -12.94 7.28
N ASN A 8 9.50 -13.91 6.46
CA ASN A 8 10.86 -14.01 5.95
C ASN A 8 10.95 -14.91 4.70
N TYR A 9 12.06 -14.86 3.97
CA TYR A 9 12.25 -15.70 2.77
C TYR A 9 12.20 -17.21 3.07
N THR A 10 12.50 -17.63 4.31
CA THR A 10 12.43 -19.04 4.75
C THR A 10 11.00 -19.57 4.83
N ASP A 11 9.98 -18.72 4.76
CA ASP A 11 8.58 -19.17 4.76
C ASP A 11 8.27 -20.12 3.60
N TRP A 12 8.99 -19.96 2.49
CA TRP A 12 8.86 -20.86 1.34
C TRP A 12 9.24 -22.30 1.68
N GLU A 13 10.21 -22.55 2.56
CA GLU A 13 10.66 -23.90 2.93
C GLU A 13 9.54 -24.79 3.50
N LYS A 14 8.51 -24.17 4.07
CA LYS A 14 7.35 -24.86 4.65
C LYS A 14 6.26 -25.18 3.61
N THR A 15 6.45 -24.76 2.36
CA THR A 15 5.45 -24.89 1.29
C THR A 15 5.77 -26.07 0.37
N GLU A 16 4.74 -26.73 -0.16
CA GLU A 16 4.91 -27.77 -1.20
C GLU A 16 5.57 -27.24 -2.47
N TYR A 17 5.40 -25.93 -2.74
CA TYR A 17 6.03 -25.24 -3.87
C TYR A 17 7.56 -25.34 -3.83
N PHE A 18 8.15 -25.19 -2.63
CA PHE A 18 9.59 -25.19 -2.47
C PHE A 18 10.23 -26.53 -2.86
N ALA A 19 9.55 -27.65 -2.60
CA ALA A 19 10.04 -28.97 -3.00
C ALA A 19 10.23 -29.10 -4.52
N GLN A 20 9.40 -28.42 -5.31
CA GLN A 20 9.47 -28.48 -6.78
C GLN A 20 10.36 -27.38 -7.36
N ARG A 21 10.26 -26.15 -6.84
CA ARG A 21 10.83 -24.95 -7.48
C ARG A 21 11.74 -24.11 -6.59
N GLY A 22 11.89 -24.44 -5.30
CA GLY A 22 12.63 -23.60 -4.35
C GLY A 22 11.91 -22.30 -4.05
N ILE A 23 12.66 -21.29 -3.62
CA ILE A 23 12.17 -19.91 -3.44
C ILE A 23 11.83 -19.30 -4.82
N PRO A 24 10.74 -18.54 -4.99
CA PRO A 24 10.39 -17.94 -6.27
C PRO A 24 11.42 -16.92 -6.79
N GLN A 25 11.60 -16.89 -8.11
CA GLN A 25 12.46 -15.92 -8.81
C GLN A 25 12.07 -14.45 -8.54
N SER A 26 10.80 -14.16 -8.27
CA SER A 26 10.36 -12.80 -7.90
C SER A 26 10.95 -12.29 -6.59
N CYS A 27 11.51 -13.16 -5.76
CA CYS A 27 12.22 -12.78 -4.53
C CYS A 27 13.67 -12.33 -4.77
N CYS A 28 14.21 -12.48 -5.98
CA CYS A 28 15.58 -12.15 -6.30
C CYS A 28 15.86 -10.63 -6.26
N LYS A 29 17.01 -10.24 -5.68
CA LYS A 29 17.48 -8.85 -5.67
C LYS A 29 17.87 -8.35 -7.05
N SER A 30 18.43 -9.24 -7.87
CA SER A 30 18.81 -8.98 -9.26
C SER A 30 18.57 -10.24 -10.09
N GLN A 31 17.99 -10.07 -11.28
CA GLN A 31 17.64 -11.18 -12.16
C GLN A 31 18.88 -11.86 -12.76
N ASP A 32 19.97 -11.11 -12.94
CA ASP A 32 21.20 -11.62 -13.56
C ASP A 32 22.04 -12.49 -12.63
N ASN A 33 21.75 -12.48 -11.33
CA ASN A 33 22.58 -13.10 -10.30
C ASN A 33 21.80 -14.02 -9.36
N CYS A 34 20.71 -14.62 -9.85
CA CYS A 34 19.80 -15.43 -9.04
C CYS A 34 19.38 -16.73 -9.78
N PRO A 35 20.31 -17.68 -9.99
CA PRO A 35 19.99 -18.91 -10.68
C PRO A 35 19.03 -19.79 -9.87
N GLU A 36 18.12 -20.50 -10.54
CA GLU A 36 17.12 -21.37 -9.88
C GLU A 36 17.75 -22.44 -8.98
N GLY A 37 18.95 -22.91 -9.31
CA GLY A 37 19.68 -23.88 -8.49
C GLY A 37 20.01 -23.35 -7.08
N ASP A 38 20.31 -22.06 -6.96
CA ASP A 38 20.61 -21.43 -5.67
C ASP A 38 19.35 -21.19 -4.84
N LEU A 39 18.18 -21.08 -5.48
CA LEU A 39 16.89 -20.87 -4.82
C LEU A 39 16.34 -22.14 -4.13
N LYS A 40 16.91 -23.31 -4.44
CA LYS A 40 16.60 -24.57 -3.75
C LYS A 40 17.39 -24.77 -2.47
N ASP A 41 18.44 -23.96 -2.25
CA ASP A 41 19.27 -23.99 -1.05
C ASP A 41 19.05 -22.68 -0.26
N PRO A 42 18.35 -22.70 0.88
CA PRO A 42 18.06 -21.50 1.67
C PRO A 42 19.31 -20.72 2.09
N SER A 43 20.44 -21.42 2.26
CA SER A 43 21.71 -20.80 2.67
C SER A 43 22.31 -19.98 1.54
N LYS A 44 22.24 -20.48 0.30
CA LYS A 44 22.68 -19.76 -0.90
C LYS A 44 21.70 -18.66 -1.30
N ALA A 45 20.40 -18.96 -1.21
CA ALA A 45 19.33 -18.02 -1.54
C ALA A 45 19.42 -16.74 -0.69
N LYS A 46 19.77 -16.83 0.60
CA LYS A 46 19.88 -15.68 1.52
C LYS A 46 20.65 -14.48 0.97
N ALA A 47 21.74 -14.73 0.23
CA ALA A 47 22.54 -13.66 -0.36
C ALA A 47 21.88 -13.02 -1.59
N LYS A 48 21.10 -13.81 -2.34
CA LYS A 48 20.51 -13.44 -3.64
C LYS A 48 19.09 -12.87 -3.53
N VAL A 49 18.33 -13.26 -2.51
CA VAL A 49 16.93 -12.87 -2.33
C VAL A 49 16.75 -11.76 -1.30
N PHE A 50 15.61 -11.08 -1.35
CA PHE A 50 15.18 -10.19 -0.28
C PHE A 50 14.88 -10.99 0.98
N VAL A 51 15.48 -10.61 2.10
CA VAL A 51 15.38 -11.36 3.36
C VAL A 51 14.13 -10.93 4.14
N ASP A 52 13.73 -9.67 4.00
CA ASP A 52 12.62 -9.10 4.73
C ASP A 52 11.27 -9.66 4.24
N GLY A 53 10.41 -10.02 5.20
CA GLY A 53 9.05 -10.44 4.93
C GLY A 53 8.17 -9.31 4.42
N CYS A 54 7.27 -9.65 3.49
CA CYS A 54 6.39 -8.68 2.88
C CYS A 54 5.36 -8.10 3.86
N PHE A 55 4.94 -8.84 4.88
CA PHE A 55 3.92 -8.37 5.83
C PHE A 55 4.40 -7.16 6.64
N TYR A 56 5.62 -7.25 7.18
CA TYR A 56 6.23 -6.16 7.92
C TYR A 56 6.41 -4.92 7.04
N LEU A 57 6.94 -5.10 5.83
CA LEU A 57 7.23 -3.99 4.94
C LEU A 57 5.97 -3.30 4.41
N VAL A 58 4.92 -4.07 4.10
CA VAL A 58 3.61 -3.51 3.71
C VAL A 58 3.03 -2.70 4.86
N THR A 59 2.95 -3.30 6.05
CA THR A 59 2.37 -2.63 7.23
C THR A 59 3.13 -1.35 7.58
N SER A 60 4.46 -1.42 7.63
CA SER A 60 5.31 -0.24 7.90
C SER A 60 5.15 0.85 6.82
N THR A 61 5.06 0.46 5.55
CA THR A 61 4.80 1.40 4.46
C THR A 61 3.43 2.06 4.63
N MET A 62 2.39 1.30 4.96
CA MET A 62 1.05 1.81 5.20
C MET A 62 1.01 2.79 6.37
N GLU A 63 1.59 2.43 7.52
CA GLU A 63 1.68 3.29 8.70
C GLU A 63 2.39 4.62 8.39
N SER A 64 3.50 4.56 7.65
CA SER A 64 4.29 5.76 7.30
C SER A 64 3.54 6.77 6.40
N LYS A 65 2.53 6.31 5.65
CA LYS A 65 1.76 7.13 4.71
C LYS A 65 0.32 7.39 5.17
N MET A 66 -0.10 6.78 6.28
CA MET A 66 -1.46 6.89 6.80
C MET A 66 -1.82 8.34 7.16
N SER A 67 -0.86 9.12 7.68
CA SER A 67 -1.07 10.53 8.02
C SER A 67 -1.39 11.41 6.82
N ILE A 68 -0.75 11.15 5.68
CA ILE A 68 -0.98 11.90 4.43
C ILE A 68 -2.39 11.62 3.91
N VAL A 69 -2.77 10.33 3.88
CA VAL A 69 -4.11 9.92 3.44
C VAL A 69 -5.18 10.54 4.34
N ALA A 70 -4.99 10.47 5.67
CA ALA A 70 -5.88 11.09 6.64
C ALA A 70 -6.03 12.60 6.43
N GLY A 71 -4.92 13.30 6.16
CA GLY A 71 -4.92 14.73 5.86
C GLY A 71 -5.72 15.07 4.59
N ILE A 72 -5.55 14.32 3.51
CA ILE A 72 -6.30 14.52 2.26
C ILE A 72 -7.80 14.31 2.51
N SER A 73 -8.17 13.21 3.17
CA SER A 73 -9.56 12.92 3.50
C SER A 73 -10.20 14.01 4.36
N PHE A 74 -9.48 14.50 5.38
CA PHE A 74 -9.96 15.59 6.23
C PHE A 74 -10.13 16.90 5.44
N GLY A 75 -9.17 17.25 4.58
CA GLY A 75 -9.25 18.45 3.74
C GLY A 75 -10.46 18.43 2.80
N ILE A 76 -10.73 17.27 2.18
CA ILE A 76 -11.92 17.08 1.34
C ILE A 76 -13.21 17.26 2.14
N ALA A 77 -13.29 16.67 3.34
CA ALA A 77 -14.45 16.82 4.22
C ALA A 77 -14.71 18.29 4.61
N CYS A 78 -13.66 19.03 5.00
CA CYS A 78 -13.77 20.46 5.30
C CYS A 78 -14.25 21.27 4.09
N PHE A 79 -13.69 21.00 2.91
CA PHE A 79 -14.09 21.68 1.67
C PHE A 79 -15.57 21.44 1.33
N GLN A 80 -16.04 20.20 1.52
CA GLN A 80 -17.44 19.84 1.31
C GLN A 80 -18.38 20.57 2.28
N LEU A 81 -18.02 20.67 3.57
CA LEU A 81 -18.82 21.41 4.56
C LEU A 81 -18.93 22.90 4.20
N ILE A 82 -17.84 23.51 3.74
CA ILE A 82 -17.84 24.90 3.27
C ILE A 82 -18.76 25.04 2.05
N GLY A 83 -18.66 24.12 1.09
CA GLY A 83 -19.52 24.10 -0.09
C GLY A 83 -21.01 24.02 0.27
N ILE A 84 -21.38 23.14 1.20
CA ILE A 84 -22.75 22.99 1.69
C ILE A 84 -23.21 24.30 2.38
N PHE A 85 -22.38 24.87 3.24
CA PHE A 85 -22.71 26.12 3.95
C PHE A 85 -22.97 27.27 2.97
N LEU A 86 -22.09 27.47 2.00
CA LEU A 86 -22.23 28.51 0.98
C LEU A 86 -23.46 28.29 0.10
N ALA A 87 -23.75 27.03 -0.29
CA ALA A 87 -24.94 26.70 -1.06
C ALA A 87 -26.23 27.02 -0.28
N CYS A 88 -26.26 26.71 1.02
CA CYS A 88 -27.38 27.07 1.90
C CYS A 88 -27.55 28.59 2.03
N CYS A 89 -26.46 29.34 2.22
CA CYS A 89 -26.49 30.81 2.27
C CYS A 89 -27.00 31.41 0.95
N LEU A 90 -26.50 30.92 -0.18
CA LEU A 90 -26.92 31.38 -1.50
C LEU A 90 -28.40 31.09 -1.77
N SER A 91 -28.87 29.87 -1.47
CA SER A 91 -30.28 29.48 -1.61
C SER A 91 -31.20 30.39 -0.80
N ARG A 92 -30.84 30.68 0.45
CA ARG A 92 -31.60 31.60 1.31
C ARG A 92 -31.61 33.02 0.76
N HIS A 93 -30.47 33.52 0.29
CA HIS A 93 -30.37 34.86 -0.30
C HIS A 93 -31.23 35.00 -1.58
N ILE A 94 -31.20 34.00 -2.47
CA ILE A 94 -32.03 34.00 -3.69
C ILE A 94 -33.52 33.99 -3.32
N THR A 95 -33.94 33.05 -2.46
CA THR A 95 -35.33 32.98 -2.00
C THR A 95 -35.77 34.29 -1.37
N ASN A 96 -34.84 34.93 -0.64
CA ASN A 96 -35.14 36.18 0.03
C ASN A 96 -35.39 37.33 -0.96
N ASN A 97 -34.50 37.50 -1.93
CA ASN A 97 -34.65 38.58 -2.92
C ASN A 97 -35.86 38.40 -3.86
N GLN A 98 -36.43 37.19 -3.97
CA GLN A 98 -37.64 36.96 -4.75
C GLN A 98 -38.92 37.43 -4.03
N TYR A 99 -38.96 37.50 -2.69
CA TYR A 99 -40.11 38.04 -1.97
C TYR A 99 -40.15 39.58 -1.97
N GLU A 100 -39.03 40.23 -2.27
CA GLU A 100 -38.92 41.71 -2.33
C GLU A 100 -39.27 42.29 -3.71
N MET A 101 -39.51 41.43 -4.72
CA MET A 101 -39.91 41.84 -6.07
C MET A 101 -41.42 41.70 -6.34
N VAL A 102 -42.24 41.66 -5.29
CA VAL A 102 -43.72 41.73 -5.35
C VAL A 102 -44.25 42.95 -4.60
#